data_AF-A0A1A8JJG4-F1
#
_entry.id   AF-A0A1A8JJG4-F1
#
_cell.length_a   1.000
_cell.length_b   1.000
_cell.length_c   1.000
_cell.angle_alpha   90.00
_cell.angle_beta   90.00
_cell.angle_gamma   90.00
#
_symmetry.space_group_name_H-M   'P 1'
#
loop_
_entity.id
_entity.type
_entity.pdbx_description
1 polymer ?
#
loop_
_entity_poly.entity_id
_entity_poly.type
_entity_poly.pdbx_seq_one_letter_code
_entity_poly.pdbx_strand_id
1 'polypeptide(L)'
;IKGLIHNVPTEAAEKLLDLVHHLRQTSDPIAQSLASSLSTRQLLRICKRLSQYPDESIAQAVHKACLSRFLPSLARASLEKSLSSCSIQDSPDAAEPTHDYCCGVHDGVLTIGKVTTSVYSPDQKIKVPDVLFYDNPQHMMVME
;
A
#
# COMPACT_ATOMS: atom_id res chain seq x y z
N ILE A 1 -5.20 -2.75 18.64
CA ILE A 1 -5.45 -2.53 17.19
C ILE A 1 -6.92 -2.75 16.85
N LYS A 2 -7.52 -3.90 17.18
CA LYS A 2 -8.93 -4.25 16.87
C LYS A 2 -9.99 -3.22 17.34
N GLY A 3 -9.77 -2.49 18.43
CA GLY A 3 -10.67 -1.42 18.90
C GLY A 3 -10.42 -0.02 18.32
N LEU A 4 -9.36 0.17 17.51
CA LEU A 4 -8.97 1.48 16.98
C LEU A 4 -9.29 1.65 15.48
N ILE A 5 -9.51 0.53 14.77
CA ILE A 5 -9.75 0.52 13.33
C ILE A 5 -10.86 -0.49 13.06
N HIS A 6 -11.95 -0.03 12.46
CA HIS A 6 -13.10 -0.85 12.09
C HIS A 6 -12.77 -1.68 10.84
N ASN A 7 -13.42 -2.84 10.66
CA ASN A 7 -13.34 -3.69 9.46
C ASN A 7 -11.94 -4.15 9.03
N VAL A 8 -10.96 -4.21 9.94
CA VAL A 8 -9.67 -4.83 9.63
C VAL A 8 -9.82 -6.35 9.64
N PRO A 9 -9.34 -7.07 8.61
CA PRO A 9 -9.27 -8.53 8.65
C PRO A 9 -8.48 -8.98 9.89
N THR A 10 -9.13 -9.77 10.74
CA THR A 10 -8.57 -10.17 12.05
C THR A 10 -7.26 -10.94 11.88
N GLU A 11 -7.23 -11.85 10.91
CA GLU A 11 -6.05 -12.63 10.54
C GLU A 11 -4.88 -11.74 10.10
N ALA A 12 -5.15 -10.68 9.33
CA ALA A 12 -4.11 -9.76 8.86
C ALA A 12 -3.47 -8.98 10.03
N ALA A 13 -4.29 -8.52 10.98
CA ALA A 13 -3.79 -7.82 12.16
C ALA A 13 -2.96 -8.74 13.07
N GLU A 14 -3.35 -10.01 13.20
CA GLU A 14 -2.61 -11.02 13.96
C GLU A 14 -1.27 -11.35 13.30
N LYS A 15 -1.25 -11.64 11.99
CA LYS A 15 0.00 -11.87 11.24
C LYS A 15 0.99 -10.70 11.36
N LEU A 16 0.51 -9.45 11.29
CA LEU A 16 1.35 -8.27 11.47
C LEU A 16 1.91 -8.16 12.88
N LEU A 17 1.13 -8.50 13.91
CA LEU A 17 1.60 -8.51 15.30
C LEU A 17 2.64 -9.60 15.52
N ASP A 18 2.40 -10.81 15.00
CA ASP A 18 3.31 -11.94 15.08
C ASP A 18 4.65 -11.62 14.40
N LEU A 19 4.60 -11.03 13.20
CA LEU A 19 5.81 -10.58 12.49
C LEU A 19 6.62 -9.58 13.32
N VAL A 20 5.97 -8.55 13.86
CA VAL A 20 6.66 -7.53 14.66
C VAL A 20 7.23 -8.13 15.94
N HIS A 21 6.52 -9.05 16.58
CA HIS A 21 7.01 -9.74 17.76
C HIS A 21 8.24 -10.59 17.43
N HIS A 22 8.17 -11.37 16.35
CA HIS A 22 9.26 -12.17 15.82
C HIS A 22 10.50 -11.31 15.54
N LEU A 23 10.34 -10.18 14.83
CA LEU A 23 11.43 -9.26 14.53
C LEU A 23 12.04 -8.63 15.79
N ARG A 24 11.26 -8.38 16.85
CA ARG A 24 11.80 -7.78 18.09
C ARG A 24 12.55 -8.78 18.95
N GLN A 25 12.16 -10.05 18.90
CA GLN A 25 12.71 -11.13 19.74
C GLN A 25 13.82 -11.94 19.06
N THR A 26 14.00 -11.79 17.75
CA THR A 26 15.04 -12.48 17.00
C THR A 26 16.45 -12.13 17.51
N SER A 27 17.35 -13.11 17.42
CA SER A 27 18.78 -12.92 17.69
C SER A 27 19.56 -12.38 16.48
N ASP A 28 18.94 -12.31 15.29
CA ASP A 28 19.55 -11.72 14.11
C ASP A 28 19.50 -10.18 14.21
N PRO A 29 20.64 -9.48 14.38
CA PRO A 29 20.65 -8.03 14.52
C PRO A 29 20.09 -7.30 13.29
N ILE A 30 20.20 -7.90 12.11
CA ILE A 30 19.67 -7.32 10.87
C ILE A 30 18.15 -7.36 10.90
N ALA A 31 17.55 -8.52 11.17
CA ALA A 31 16.10 -8.64 11.37
C ALA A 31 15.59 -7.70 12.48
N GLN A 32 16.32 -7.63 13.60
CA GLN A 32 15.93 -6.79 14.73
C GLN A 32 15.91 -5.30 14.38
N SER A 33 16.84 -4.84 13.55
CA SER A 33 16.87 -3.44 13.08
C SER A 33 15.61 -3.06 12.27
N LEU A 34 15.03 -4.02 11.53
CA LEU A 34 13.83 -3.82 10.72
C LEU A 34 12.56 -3.64 11.56
N ALA A 35 12.56 -4.08 12.82
CA ALA A 35 11.42 -3.89 13.73
C ALA A 35 11.09 -2.41 13.96
N SER A 36 12.08 -1.52 13.81
CA SER A 36 11.91 -0.07 13.95
C SER A 36 11.01 0.53 12.85
N SER A 37 11.07 -0.02 11.63
CA SER A 37 10.19 0.36 10.52
C SER A 37 8.73 -0.03 10.77
N LEU A 38 8.48 -0.98 11.66
CA LEU A 38 7.15 -1.48 12.03
C LEU A 38 6.74 -1.02 13.44
N SER A 39 6.76 0.30 13.65
CA SER A 39 6.20 0.92 14.86
C SER A 39 4.69 0.69 14.98
N THR A 40 4.12 0.84 16.18
CA THR A 40 2.67 0.75 16.40
C THR A 40 1.88 1.70 15.50
N ARG A 41 2.42 2.89 15.20
CA ARG A 41 1.82 3.83 14.24
C ARG A 41 1.78 3.24 12.83
N GLN A 42 2.85 2.58 12.40
CA GLN A 42 2.87 1.95 11.08
C GLN A 42 1.92 0.77 11.00
N LEU A 43 1.79 -0.02 12.06
CA LEU A 43 0.82 -1.12 12.11
C LEU A 43 -0.61 -0.59 11.98
N LEU A 44 -0.94 0.50 12.68
CA LEU A 44 -2.24 1.15 12.54
C LEU A 44 -2.47 1.70 11.12
N ARG A 45 -1.45 2.26 10.49
CA ARG A 45 -1.53 2.73 9.09
C ARG A 45 -1.80 1.59 8.12
N ILE A 46 -1.06 0.49 8.24
CA ILE A 46 -1.25 -0.71 7.41
C ILE A 46 -2.67 -1.28 7.63
N CYS A 47 -3.07 -1.48 8.88
CA CYS A 47 -4.40 -2.01 9.20
C CYS A 47 -5.53 -1.14 8.65
N LYS A 48 -5.40 0.20 8.76
CA LYS A 48 -6.40 1.13 8.21
C LYS A 48 -6.49 1.02 6.69
N ARG A 49 -5.35 0.86 6.03
CA ARG A 49 -5.28 0.69 4.57
C ARG A 49 -5.91 -0.65 4.14
N LEU A 50 -5.58 -1.75 4.80
CA LEU A 50 -6.18 -3.07 4.53
C LEU A 50 -7.70 -3.10 4.76
N SER A 51 -8.22 -2.30 5.70
CA SER A 51 -9.67 -2.15 5.87
C SER A 51 -10.33 -1.42 4.70
N GLN A 52 -9.62 -0.53 4.01
CA GLN A 52 -10.15 0.25 2.88
C GLN A 52 -9.92 -0.46 1.54
N TYR A 53 -8.84 -1.24 1.44
CA TYR A 53 -8.42 -1.96 0.25
C TYR A 53 -8.16 -3.43 0.60
N PRO A 54 -9.22 -4.26 0.67
CA PRO A 54 -9.11 -5.67 1.09
C PRO A 54 -8.24 -6.53 0.17
N ASP A 55 -8.11 -6.12 -1.10
CA ASP A 55 -7.33 -6.82 -2.12
C ASP A 55 -5.82 -6.58 -2.00
N GLU A 56 -5.38 -5.63 -1.16
CA GLU A 56 -3.95 -5.35 -0.98
C GLU A 56 -3.28 -6.41 -0.10
N SER A 57 -2.13 -6.91 -0.56
CA SER A 57 -1.37 -7.91 0.20
C SER A 57 -0.71 -7.34 1.45
N ILE A 58 -0.73 -8.13 2.53
CA ILE A 58 0.00 -7.85 3.77
C ILE A 58 1.51 -7.75 3.49
N ALA A 59 2.08 -8.64 2.68
CA ALA A 59 3.51 -8.64 2.38
C ALA A 59 3.91 -7.35 1.63
N GLN A 60 3.15 -6.96 0.60
CA GLN A 60 3.35 -5.67 -0.08
C GLN A 60 3.29 -4.47 0.88
N ALA A 61 2.33 -4.45 1.81
CA ALA A 61 2.22 -3.38 2.79
C ALA A 61 3.44 -3.32 3.74
N VAL A 62 3.95 -4.48 4.17
CA VAL A 62 5.20 -4.56 4.96
C VAL A 62 6.40 -4.12 4.13
N HIS A 63 6.54 -4.58 2.89
CA HIS A 63 7.62 -4.15 1.99
C HIS A 63 7.65 -2.64 1.80
N LYS A 64 6.49 -2.00 1.63
CA LYS A 64 6.37 -0.54 1.57
C LYS A 64 6.80 0.12 2.88
N ALA A 65 6.34 -0.37 4.03
CA ALA A 65 6.69 0.19 5.34
C ALA A 65 8.20 0.07 5.66
N CYS A 66 8.83 -1.04 5.23
CA CYS A 66 10.25 -1.29 5.40
C CYS A 66 11.12 -0.73 4.27
N LEU A 67 10.53 -0.08 3.26
CA LEU A 67 11.23 0.42 2.08
C LEU A 67 12.12 -0.66 1.41
N SER A 68 11.60 -1.88 1.27
CA SER A 68 12.37 -3.09 0.94
C SER A 68 13.21 -2.99 -0.35
N ARG A 69 12.72 -2.22 -1.34
CA ARG A 69 13.46 -1.97 -2.59
C ARG A 69 14.79 -1.24 -2.37
N PHE A 70 14.88 -0.43 -1.32
CA PHE A 70 16.07 0.34 -0.96
C PHE A 70 16.95 -0.35 0.10
N LEU A 71 16.52 -1.51 0.62
CA LEU A 71 17.32 -2.26 1.56
C LEU A 71 18.54 -2.91 0.88
N PRO A 72 19.69 -3.03 1.59
CA PRO A 72 20.76 -3.92 1.17
C PRO A 72 20.25 -5.36 0.99
N SER A 73 20.87 -6.13 0.10
CA SER A 73 20.45 -7.51 -0.23
C SER A 73 20.27 -8.39 1.00
N LEU A 74 21.20 -8.31 1.96
CA LEU A 74 21.16 -9.09 3.20
C LEU A 74 19.99 -8.71 4.09
N ALA A 75 19.69 -7.41 4.23
CA ALA A 75 18.55 -6.93 5.00
C ALA A 75 17.21 -7.32 4.35
N ARG A 76 17.15 -7.27 3.02
CA ARG A 76 15.99 -7.76 2.28
C ARG A 76 15.78 -9.26 2.50
N ALA A 77 16.83 -10.08 2.40
CA ALA A 77 16.72 -11.52 2.64
C ALA A 77 16.29 -11.85 4.08
N SER A 78 16.78 -11.09 5.07
CA SER A 78 16.36 -11.22 6.46
C SER A 78 14.87 -10.86 6.66
N LEU A 79 14.37 -9.84 5.95
CA LEU A 79 12.95 -9.50 5.91
C LEU A 79 12.12 -10.65 5.31
N GLU A 80 12.52 -11.21 4.15
CA GLU A 80 11.81 -12.33 3.50
C GLU A 80 11.75 -13.57 4.41
N LYS A 81 12.85 -13.87 5.11
CA LYS A 81 12.90 -14.96 6.08
C LYS A 81 11.91 -14.75 7.24
N SER A 82 11.78 -13.51 7.70
CA SER A 82 10.84 -13.17 8.78
C SER A 82 9.38 -13.24 8.32
N LEU A 83 9.09 -12.78 7.10
CA LEU A 83 7.77 -12.88 6.47
C LEU A 83 7.33 -14.33 6.28
N SER A 84 8.21 -15.15 5.69
CA SER A 84 7.96 -16.58 5.49
C SER A 84 7.75 -17.34 6.82
N SER A 85 8.52 -17.01 7.86
CA SER A 85 8.33 -17.59 9.22
C SER A 85 6.96 -17.28 9.82
N CYS A 86 6.33 -16.18 9.42
CA CYS A 86 5.01 -15.76 9.88
C CYS A 86 3.89 -16.14 8.89
N SER A 87 4.17 -16.99 7.89
CA SER A 87 3.22 -17.37 6.83
C SER A 87 2.62 -16.16 6.09
N ILE A 88 3.42 -15.10 5.93
CA ILE A 88 3.10 -13.94 5.11
C ILE A 88 3.83 -14.13 3.79
N GLN A 89 3.09 -14.49 2.74
CA GLN A 89 3.62 -14.66 1.39
C GLN A 89 2.79 -13.81 0.43
N ASP A 90 3.47 -13.18 -0.52
CA ASP A 90 2.80 -12.61 -1.69
C ASP A 90 2.42 -13.75 -2.64
N SER A 91 1.23 -13.68 -3.23
CA SER A 91 0.93 -14.52 -4.39
C SER A 91 1.85 -14.10 -5.54
N PRO A 92 2.54 -15.04 -6.22
CA PRO A 92 3.46 -14.72 -7.31
C PRO A 92 2.77 -14.04 -8.52
N ASP A 93 1.44 -14.01 -8.54
CA ASP A 93 0.60 -13.51 -9.64
C ASP A 93 0.26 -12.01 -9.59
N ALA A 94 0.76 -11.26 -8.61
CA ALA A 94 0.73 -9.79 -8.70
C ALA A 94 1.86 -9.30 -9.62
N ALA A 95 1.93 -9.84 -10.85
CA ALA A 95 2.58 -9.12 -11.94
C ALA A 95 1.97 -7.71 -11.94
N GLU A 96 2.81 -6.67 -11.94
CA GLU A 96 2.31 -5.30 -12.07
C GLU A 96 1.39 -5.30 -13.27
N PRO A 97 0.07 -5.14 -13.06
CA PRO A 97 -0.84 -5.22 -14.17
C PRO A 97 -0.43 -4.12 -15.14
N THR A 98 -0.15 -4.52 -16.38
CA THR A 98 -0.11 -3.61 -17.53
C THR A 98 -1.53 -3.10 -17.73
N HIS A 99 -2.02 -2.30 -16.79
CA HIS A 99 -3.32 -1.67 -16.91
C HIS A 99 -3.17 -0.60 -17.98
N ASP A 100 -3.95 -0.74 -19.05
CA ASP A 100 -4.46 0.42 -19.75
C ASP A 100 -5.33 1.17 -18.74
N TYR A 101 -4.74 2.15 -18.06
CA TYR A 101 -5.47 3.00 -17.12
C TYR A 101 -6.46 3.84 -17.94
N CYS A 102 -7.72 3.44 -17.96
CA CYS A 102 -8.78 4.24 -18.57
C CYS A 102 -8.92 5.53 -17.76
N CYS A 103 -8.66 6.68 -18.41
CA CYS A 103 -8.85 8.01 -17.86
C CYS A 103 -9.86 8.74 -18.74
N GLY A 104 -10.93 9.24 -18.15
CA GLY A 104 -11.93 9.97 -18.92
C GLY A 104 -12.94 10.67 -18.04
N VAL A 105 -13.53 11.74 -18.59
CA VAL A 105 -14.69 12.40 -18.00
C VAL A 105 -15.90 12.07 -18.87
N HIS A 106 -16.88 11.39 -18.28
CA HIS A 106 -18.17 11.08 -18.91
C HIS A 106 -19.29 11.64 -18.03
N ASP A 107 -20.17 12.46 -18.62
CA ASP A 107 -21.31 13.08 -17.93
C ASP A 107 -20.95 13.81 -16.63
N GLY A 108 -19.79 14.48 -16.61
CA GLY A 108 -19.30 15.20 -15.43
C GLY A 108 -18.72 14.32 -14.33
N VAL A 109 -18.51 13.02 -14.57
CA VAL A 109 -17.84 12.09 -13.67
C VAL A 109 -16.46 11.74 -14.24
N LEU A 110 -15.42 12.04 -13.47
CA LEU A 110 -14.05 11.62 -13.74
C LEU A 110 -13.88 10.16 -13.33
N THR A 111 -13.37 9.35 -14.24
CA THR A 111 -12.98 7.95 -13.99
C THR A 111 -11.47 7.83 -14.24
N ILE A 112 -10.76 7.27 -13.26
CA ILE A 112 -9.33 6.93 -13.34
C ILE A 112 -9.21 5.48 -12.88
N GLY A 113 -8.96 4.55 -13.82
CA GLY A 113 -8.93 3.12 -13.52
C GLY A 113 -10.26 2.67 -12.89
N LYS A 114 -10.22 2.21 -11.63
CA LYS A 114 -11.40 1.78 -10.86
C LYS A 114 -12.03 2.90 -10.01
N VAL A 115 -11.41 4.07 -9.92
CA VAL A 115 -11.87 5.17 -9.05
C VAL A 115 -12.71 6.16 -9.85
N THR A 116 -13.82 6.61 -9.26
CA THR A 116 -14.70 7.63 -9.87
C THR A 116 -14.98 8.78 -8.91
N THR A 117 -15.15 9.99 -9.45
CA THR A 117 -15.51 11.18 -8.67
C THR A 117 -16.22 12.24 -9.54
N SER A 118 -17.10 13.06 -8.95
CA SER A 118 -17.75 14.14 -9.71
C SER A 118 -16.77 15.28 -10.00
N VAL A 119 -16.73 15.75 -11.24
CA VAL A 119 -15.99 16.94 -11.63
C VAL A 119 -16.75 18.17 -11.17
N TYR A 120 -16.10 18.97 -10.32
CA TYR A 120 -16.65 20.24 -9.88
C TYR A 120 -16.80 21.20 -11.07
N SER A 121 -18.02 21.71 -11.25
CA SER A 121 -18.34 22.68 -12.29
C SER A 121 -18.48 24.08 -11.68
N PRO A 122 -17.48 24.97 -11.83
CA PRO A 122 -17.54 26.32 -11.27
C PRO A 122 -18.49 27.23 -12.07
N ASP A 123 -19.17 28.14 -11.37
CA ASP A 123 -20.05 29.16 -11.98
C ASP A 123 -19.30 30.09 -12.95
N GLN A 124 -18.03 30.41 -12.62
CA GLN A 124 -17.18 31.31 -13.40
C GLN A 124 -16.06 30.53 -14.12
N LYS A 125 -16.41 29.82 -15.20
CA LYS A 125 -15.46 29.01 -15.99
C LYS A 125 -14.24 29.80 -16.50
N ILE A 126 -14.39 31.09 -16.78
CA ILE A 126 -13.30 31.98 -17.24
C ILE A 126 -12.14 32.13 -16.24
N LYS A 127 -12.35 31.77 -14.96
CA LYS A 127 -11.31 31.81 -13.93
C LYS A 127 -10.48 30.53 -13.85
N VAL A 128 -10.86 29.47 -14.59
CA VAL A 128 -10.14 28.21 -14.64
C VAL A 128 -9.44 28.13 -16.00
N PRO A 129 -8.11 28.23 -16.05
CA PRO A 129 -7.37 28.12 -17.30
C PRO A 129 -7.49 26.70 -17.85
N ASP A 130 -7.63 26.61 -19.18
CA ASP A 130 -7.51 25.34 -19.89
C ASP A 130 -6.01 25.02 -20.04
N VAL A 131 -5.56 24.01 -19.30
CA VAL A 131 -4.16 23.64 -19.17
C VAL A 131 -3.90 22.35 -19.93
N LEU A 132 -3.03 22.41 -20.93
CA LEU A 132 -2.61 21.26 -21.72
C LEU A 132 -1.65 20.40 -20.90
N PHE A 133 -2.17 19.33 -20.30
CA PHE A 133 -1.35 18.26 -19.75
C PHE A 133 -1.24 17.12 -20.77
N TYR A 134 -0.06 16.53 -20.83
CA TYR A 134 0.14 15.28 -21.56
C TYR A 134 -0.12 14.11 -20.64
N ASP A 135 -0.76 13.07 -21.16
CA ASP A 135 -0.98 11.83 -20.42
C ASP A 135 0.36 11.18 -20.10
N ASN A 136 0.59 10.97 -18.80
CA ASN A 136 1.72 10.22 -18.30
C ASN A 136 1.20 8.96 -17.58
N PRO A 137 1.43 7.76 -18.12
CA PRO A 137 0.99 6.51 -17.51
C PRO A 137 1.44 6.34 -16.06
N GLN A 138 2.61 6.87 -15.70
CA GLN A 138 3.14 6.80 -14.33
C GLN A 138 2.35 7.69 -13.37
N HIS A 139 1.88 8.86 -13.82
CA HIS A 139 1.00 9.71 -13.01
C HIS A 139 -0.36 9.03 -12.84
N MET A 140 -0.90 8.41 -13.89
CA MET A 140 -2.17 7.70 -13.84
C MET A 140 -2.14 6.55 -12.82
N MET A 141 -1.08 5.75 -12.81
CA MET A 141 -0.87 4.68 -11.82
C MET A 141 -0.84 5.16 -10.37
N VAL A 142 -0.41 6.40 -10.13
CA VAL A 142 -0.34 6.97 -8.77
C VAL A 142 -1.68 7.60 -8.34
N MET A 143 -2.51 8.01 -9.31
CA MET A 143 -3.79 8.67 -9.06
C MET A 143 -4.96 7.70 -8.86
N GLU A 144 -4.86 6.47 -9.35
CA GLU A 144 -5.75 5.36 -8.95
C GLU A 144 -5.52 4.96 -7.48
#